data_AF-A0A914GCV7-F1
#
_entry.id   AF-A0A914GCV7-F1
#
_cell.length_a   1.000
_cell.length_b   1.000
_cell.length_c   1.000
_cell.angle_alpha   90.00
_cell.angle_beta   90.00
_cell.angle_gamma   90.00
#
_symmetry.space_group_name_H-M   'P 1'
#
loop_
_entity.id
_entity.type
_entity.pdbx_description
1 polymer ?
#
loop_
_entity_poly.entity_id
_entity_poly.type
_entity_poly.pdbx_seq_one_letter_code
_entity_poly.pdbx_strand_id
1 'polypeptide(L)'
;MTTKSPDSKSLFMVDYSTIARHERYFVDLIQTAVENLTDMEKALQPWLEMIGKGHSGFAIKSKHWDTFGEAVVSAVVEWILPGKAHRETIRAWMLLSSFISDRLGAASQRPLDHSNHMCTPRIQLLTLISTGPTTPS
;
A
#
# COMPACT_ATOMS: atom_id res chain seq x y z
N MET A 1 1.48 -9.59 10.98
CA MET A 1 0.13 -9.10 10.58
C MET A 1 -0.97 -9.96 11.18
N THR A 2 -0.99 -11.27 10.92
CA THR A 2 -1.99 -12.23 11.44
C THR A 2 -1.98 -12.42 12.98
N THR A 3 -0.88 -12.06 13.64
CA THR A 3 -0.74 -12.09 15.11
C THR A 3 -1.20 -10.81 15.80
N LYS A 4 -1.13 -9.66 15.11
CA LYS A 4 -1.44 -8.33 15.66
C LYS A 4 -2.89 -7.87 15.38
N SER A 5 -3.60 -8.53 14.46
CA SER A 5 -5.01 -8.24 14.15
C SER A 5 -5.83 -9.54 14.10
N PRO A 6 -6.55 -9.92 15.18
CA PRO A 6 -7.32 -11.16 15.25
C PRO A 6 -8.40 -11.26 14.15
N ASP A 7 -9.01 -10.15 13.78
CA ASP A 7 -10.05 -10.05 12.75
C ASP A 7 -9.53 -10.41 11.35
N SER A 8 -8.22 -10.28 11.10
CA SER A 8 -7.60 -10.68 9.84
C SER A 8 -7.48 -12.19 9.68
N LYS A 9 -7.56 -12.98 10.76
CA LYS A 9 -7.43 -14.44 10.70
C LYS A 9 -8.57 -15.09 9.93
N SER A 10 -9.80 -14.55 10.01
CA SER A 10 -10.95 -15.09 9.28
C SER A 10 -10.84 -14.89 7.76
N LEU A 11 -10.11 -13.86 7.32
CA LEU A 11 -9.81 -13.54 5.92
C LEU A 11 -8.85 -14.55 5.27
N PHE A 12 -7.93 -15.13 6.06
CA PHE A 12 -6.93 -16.10 5.62
C PHE A 12 -7.29 -17.56 5.95
N MET A 13 -8.56 -17.87 6.23
CA MET A 13 -9.07 -19.21 6.61
C MET A 13 -9.02 -20.27 5.49
N VAL A 14 -7.88 -20.51 4.85
CA VAL A 14 -7.74 -21.56 3.82
C VAL A 14 -6.32 -22.12 3.82
N ASP A 15 -5.99 -23.00 4.76
CA ASP A 15 -4.73 -23.77 4.76
C ASP A 15 -3.38 -22.98 4.69
N TYR A 16 -2.28 -23.64 5.04
CA TYR A 16 -0.96 -23.01 5.08
C TYR A 16 -0.46 -22.58 3.68
N SER A 17 -0.88 -23.27 2.62
CA SER A 17 -0.47 -22.99 1.24
C SER A 17 -1.07 -21.69 0.71
N THR A 18 -2.31 -21.35 1.10
CA THR A 18 -2.91 -20.05 0.70
C THR A 18 -2.24 -18.88 1.39
N ILE A 19 -1.87 -19.04 2.67
CA ILE A 19 -1.11 -18.02 3.40
C ILE A 19 0.24 -17.80 2.75
N ALA A 20 1.01 -18.87 2.49
CA ALA A 20 2.31 -18.79 1.84
C ALA A 20 2.24 -18.20 0.41
N ARG A 21 1.15 -18.46 -0.32
CA ARG A 21 0.90 -17.82 -1.62
C ARG A 21 0.59 -16.33 -1.47
N HIS A 22 -0.25 -15.94 -0.51
CA HIS A 22 -0.55 -14.54 -0.22
C HIS A 22 0.70 -13.75 0.16
N GLU A 23 1.53 -14.31 1.04
CA GLU A 23 2.80 -13.69 1.44
C GLU A 23 3.70 -13.43 0.23
N ARG A 24 3.89 -14.43 -0.65
CA ARG A 24 4.67 -14.26 -1.88
C ARG A 24 4.13 -13.15 -2.78
N TYR A 25 2.82 -13.12 -3.02
CA TYR A 25 2.22 -12.08 -3.87
C TYR A 25 2.42 -10.67 -3.32
N PHE A 26 2.31 -10.48 -2.00
CA PHE A 26 2.55 -9.17 -1.41
C PHE A 26 4.04 -8.78 -1.41
N VAL A 27 4.95 -9.73 -1.21
CA VAL A 27 6.40 -9.48 -1.33
C VAL A 27 6.77 -9.11 -2.76
N ASP A 28 6.28 -9.86 -3.75
CA ASP A 28 6.56 -9.61 -5.17
C ASP A 28 5.95 -8.28 -5.65
N LEU A 29 4.76 -7.91 -5.15
CA LEU A 29 4.17 -6.59 -5.37
C LEU A 29 5.09 -5.47 -4.87
N ILE A 30 5.60 -5.59 -3.63
CA ILE A 30 6.51 -4.59 -3.03
C ILE A 30 7.81 -4.54 -3.81
N GLN A 31 8.39 -5.69 -4.16
CA GLN A 31 9.61 -5.79 -4.96
C GLN A 31 9.44 -5.11 -6.32
N THR A 32 8.33 -5.38 -7.01
CA THR A 32 8.00 -4.73 -8.29
C THR A 32 7.95 -3.20 -8.15
N ALA A 33 7.38 -2.69 -7.06
CA ALA A 33 7.31 -1.25 -6.81
C ALA A 33 8.72 -0.64 -6.62
N VAL A 34 9.58 -1.31 -5.86
CA VAL A 34 10.97 -0.88 -5.61
C VAL A 34 11.82 -0.90 -6.88
N GLU A 35 11.62 -1.89 -7.76
CA GLU A 35 12.35 -1.98 -9.03
C GLU A 35 11.90 -0.94 -10.05
N ASN A 36 10.70 -0.37 -9.88
CA ASN A 36 10.05 0.51 -10.86
C ASN A 36 9.67 1.88 -10.28
N LEU A 37 10.46 2.43 -9.35
CA LEU A 37 10.18 3.71 -8.68
C LEU A 37 9.92 4.89 -9.63
N THR A 38 10.43 4.83 -10.87
CA THR A 38 10.22 5.86 -11.90
C THR A 38 8.85 5.80 -12.57
N ASP A 39 8.20 4.64 -12.62
CA ASP A 39 6.89 4.44 -13.24
C ASP A 39 6.13 3.30 -12.54
N MET A 40 5.85 3.51 -11.25
CA MET A 40 5.16 2.49 -10.43
C MET A 40 3.72 2.28 -10.87
N GLU A 41 3.02 3.31 -11.36
CA GLU A 41 1.62 3.17 -11.77
C GLU A 41 1.46 2.13 -12.87
N LYS A 42 2.33 2.17 -13.88
CA LYS A 42 2.33 1.18 -14.96
C LYS A 42 2.79 -0.18 -14.48
N ALA A 43 3.87 -0.24 -13.71
CA ALA A 43 4.46 -1.50 -13.25
C ALA A 43 3.54 -2.29 -12.31
N LEU A 44 2.75 -1.59 -11.48
CA LEU A 44 1.85 -2.24 -10.52
C LEU A 44 0.50 -2.61 -11.12
N GLN A 45 0.15 -2.15 -12.31
CA GLN A 45 -1.16 -2.41 -12.94
C GLN A 45 -1.58 -3.90 -12.91
N PRO A 46 -0.71 -4.89 -13.26
CA PRO A 46 -1.10 -6.30 -13.20
C PRO A 46 -1.41 -6.77 -11.78
N TRP A 47 -0.69 -6.26 -10.78
CA TRP A 47 -0.91 -6.57 -9.39
C TRP A 47 -2.20 -5.95 -8.85
N LEU A 48 -2.55 -4.73 -9.30
CA LEU A 48 -3.81 -4.08 -8.93
C LEU A 48 -5.02 -4.82 -9.51
N GLU A 49 -4.88 -5.44 -10.68
CA GLU A 49 -5.92 -6.29 -11.27
C GLU A 49 -6.03 -7.63 -10.55
N MET A 50 -4.90 -8.29 -10.26
CA MET A 50 -4.90 -9.59 -9.60
C MET A 50 -5.30 -9.50 -8.12
N ILE A 51 -4.66 -8.59 -7.37
CA ILE A 51 -4.86 -8.43 -5.94
C ILE A 51 -6.02 -7.46 -5.70
N GLY A 52 -5.94 -6.22 -6.19
CA GLY A 52 -6.95 -5.20 -5.90
C GLY A 52 -8.34 -5.61 -6.37
N LYS A 53 -8.52 -5.87 -7.68
CA LYS A 53 -9.81 -6.33 -8.22
C LYS A 53 -10.16 -7.75 -7.76
N GLY A 54 -9.18 -8.63 -7.53
CA GLY A 54 -9.41 -9.94 -6.91
C GLY A 54 -10.03 -9.84 -5.50
N HIS A 55 -9.81 -8.74 -4.79
CA HIS A 55 -10.44 -8.43 -3.52
C HIS A 55 -11.78 -7.67 -3.65
N SER A 56 -12.24 -7.40 -4.87
CA SER A 56 -13.59 -6.87 -5.11
C SER A 56 -14.64 -7.90 -4.70
N GLY A 57 -15.67 -7.46 -3.97
CA GLY A 57 -16.70 -8.34 -3.42
C GLY A 57 -16.40 -8.92 -2.03
N PHE A 58 -15.16 -8.79 -1.55
CA PHE A 58 -14.85 -9.00 -0.13
C PHE A 58 -15.18 -7.74 0.67
N ALA A 59 -15.51 -7.89 1.95
CA ALA A 59 -15.79 -6.76 2.86
C ALA A 59 -14.51 -6.01 3.30
N ILE A 60 -13.57 -5.81 2.37
CA ILE A 60 -12.31 -5.11 2.61
C ILE A 60 -12.53 -3.61 2.60
N LYS A 61 -12.07 -2.95 3.67
CA LYS A 61 -12.21 -1.52 3.91
C LYS A 61 -10.83 -0.86 3.85
N SER A 62 -10.80 0.45 3.64
CA SER A 62 -9.55 1.25 3.65
C SER A 62 -8.65 0.92 4.85
N LYS A 63 -9.23 0.79 6.04
CA LYS A 63 -8.50 0.46 7.28
C LYS A 63 -7.67 -0.84 7.21
N HIS A 64 -8.07 -1.81 6.39
CA HIS A 64 -7.33 -3.06 6.22
C HIS A 64 -6.07 -2.83 5.37
N TRP A 65 -6.15 -1.97 4.36
CA TRP A 65 -5.00 -1.54 3.57
C TRP A 65 -4.08 -0.61 4.36
N ASP A 66 -4.61 0.22 5.26
CA ASP A 66 -3.81 1.00 6.21
C ASP A 66 -3.00 0.04 7.12
N THR A 67 -3.65 -1.00 7.67
CA THR A 67 -2.99 -2.02 8.50
C THR A 67 -1.88 -2.76 7.73
N PHE A 68 -2.09 -3.04 6.44
CA PHE A 68 -1.05 -3.60 5.57
C PHE A 68 0.15 -2.66 5.44
N GLY A 69 -0.08 -1.39 5.13
CA GLY A 69 1.00 -0.40 4.98
C GLY A 69 1.80 -0.21 6.28
N GLU A 70 1.11 -0.16 7.43
CA GLU A 70 1.76 -0.10 8.75
C GLU A 70 2.63 -1.34 9.04
N ALA A 71 2.18 -2.53 8.62
CA ALA A 71 2.95 -3.75 8.78
C ALA A 71 4.24 -3.75 7.96
N VAL A 72 4.20 -3.22 6.73
CA VAL A 72 5.40 -3.07 5.87
C VAL A 72 6.40 -2.12 6.52
N VAL A 73 5.94 -0.93 6.94
CA VAL A 73 6.82 0.05 7.61
C VAL A 73 7.40 -0.52 8.91
N SER A 74 6.61 -1.25 9.70
CA SER A 74 7.08 -1.88 10.94
C SER A 74 8.21 -2.88 10.67
N ALA A 75 8.05 -3.74 9.66
CA ALA A 75 9.08 -4.71 9.27
C ALA A 75 10.39 -4.02 8.82
N VAL A 76 10.27 -2.92 8.07
CA VAL A 76 11.43 -2.11 7.66
C VAL A 76 12.12 -1.49 8.87
N VAL A 77 11.36 -0.91 9.81
CA VAL A 77 11.92 -0.30 11.03
C VAL A 77 12.63 -1.34 11.90
N GLU A 78 12.08 -2.55 12.03
CA GLU A 78 12.69 -3.65 12.80
C GLU A 78 14.02 -4.12 12.17
N TRP A 79 14.11 -4.14 10.84
CA TRP A 79 15.33 -4.57 10.13
C TRP A 79 16.44 -3.52 10.15
N ILE A 80 16.06 -2.24 10.18
CA ILE A 80 16.98 -1.14 10.01
C ILE A 80 17.58 -0.72 11.37
N LEU A 81 18.91 -0.84 11.52
CA LEU A 81 19.65 -0.37 12.70
C LEU A 81 19.49 1.16 12.91
N PRO A 82 19.71 1.70 14.14
CA PRO A 82 19.48 3.12 14.44
C PRO A 82 20.53 4.09 13.84
N GLY A 83 20.10 5.32 13.44
CA GLY A 83 20.98 6.37 12.86
C GLY A 83 20.28 7.36 11.89
N LYS A 84 20.97 8.41 11.41
CA LYS A 84 20.38 9.51 10.60
C LYS A 84 19.91 9.10 9.20
N ALA A 85 20.67 8.28 8.47
CA ALA A 85 20.30 7.77 7.14
C ALA A 85 18.99 6.95 7.16
N HIS A 86 18.62 6.44 8.34
CA HIS A 86 17.43 5.63 8.53
C HIS A 86 16.15 6.45 8.55
N ARG A 87 16.20 7.73 8.94
CA ARG A 87 14.99 8.60 8.94
C ARG A 87 14.44 8.80 7.54
N GLU A 88 15.33 9.08 6.58
CA GLU A 88 14.93 9.27 5.17
C GLU A 88 14.52 7.94 4.53
N THR A 89 15.19 6.84 4.90
CA THR A 89 14.79 5.50 4.46
C THR A 89 13.38 5.14 4.96
N ILE A 90 13.09 5.34 6.24
CA ILE A 90 11.77 5.10 6.82
C ILE A 90 10.71 5.98 6.15
N ARG A 91 11.01 7.27 5.90
CA ARG A 91 10.11 8.16 5.15
C ARG A 91 9.81 7.64 3.75
N ALA A 92 10.83 7.19 3.01
CA ALA A 92 10.64 6.64 1.68
C ALA A 92 9.73 5.40 1.71
N TRP A 93 9.94 4.50 2.68
CA TRP A 93 9.09 3.32 2.87
C TRP A 93 7.67 3.66 3.31
N MET A 94 7.46 4.72 4.10
CA MET A 94 6.12 5.21 4.44
C MET A 94 5.39 5.72 3.20
N LEU A 95 6.06 6.49 2.33
CA LEU A 95 5.48 6.99 1.08
C LEU A 95 5.14 5.84 0.13
N LEU A 96 6.07 4.89 -0.04
CA LEU A 96 5.86 3.71 -0.88
C LEU A 96 4.69 2.85 -0.39
N SER A 97 4.66 2.55 0.92
CA SER A 97 3.60 1.74 1.52
C SER A 97 2.24 2.44 1.41
N SER A 98 2.19 3.75 1.65
CA SER A 98 0.96 4.54 1.49
C SER A 98 0.46 4.53 0.05
N PHE A 99 1.37 4.70 -0.91
CA PHE A 99 1.04 4.63 -2.34
C PHE A 99 0.43 3.27 -2.70
N ILE A 100 1.09 2.17 -2.32
CA ILE A 100 0.60 0.81 -2.61
C ILE A 100 -0.77 0.57 -1.95
N SER A 101 -0.93 0.93 -0.67
CA SER A 101 -2.21 0.80 0.05
C SER A 101 -3.34 1.59 -0.61
N ASP A 102 -3.07 2.83 -1.05
CA ASP A 102 -4.05 3.67 -1.73
C ASP A 102 -4.45 3.08 -3.09
N ARG A 103 -3.49 2.55 -3.87
CA ARG A 103 -3.77 1.91 -5.17
C ARG A 103 -4.57 0.62 -5.00
N LEU A 104 -4.20 -0.23 -4.04
CA LEU A 104 -4.95 -1.45 -3.71
C LEU A 104 -6.36 -1.13 -3.20
N GLY A 105 -6.49 -0.14 -2.34
CA GLY A 105 -7.78 0.36 -1.86
C GLY A 105 -8.68 0.80 -3.01
N ALA A 106 -8.17 1.65 -3.91
CA ALA A 106 -8.93 2.10 -5.08
C ALA A 106 -9.32 0.94 -6.00
N ALA A 107 -8.41 -0.01 -6.26
CA ALA A 107 -8.67 -1.16 -7.10
C ALA A 107 -9.70 -2.14 -6.50
N SER A 108 -9.73 -2.25 -5.16
CA SER A 108 -10.67 -3.11 -4.43
C SER A 108 -12.09 -2.52 -4.34
N GLN A 109 -12.20 -1.19 -4.40
CA GLN A 109 -13.47 -0.47 -4.31
C GLN A 109 -14.13 -0.25 -5.68
N ARG A 110 -13.43 -0.48 -6.80
CA ARG A 110 -14.02 -0.32 -8.13
C ARG A 110 -15.18 -1.30 -8.32
N PRO A 111 -16.43 -0.82 -8.49
CA PRO A 111 -17.45 -1.60 -9.18
C PRO A 111 -16.99 -1.79 -10.63
N LEU A 112 -17.52 -2.81 -11.30
CA LEU A 112 -17.36 -3.04 -12.73
C LEU A 112 -17.86 -1.82 -13.55
N ASP A 113 -17.09 -0.73 -13.66
CA ASP A 113 -17.41 0.35 -14.60
C ASP A 113 -16.16 1.03 -15.16
N HIS A 114 -16.17 1.16 -16.49
CA HIS A 114 -15.03 1.37 -17.39
C HIS A 114 -14.62 2.83 -17.61
N SER A 115 -14.83 3.75 -16.65
CA SER A 115 -14.34 5.12 -16.84
C SER A 115 -14.22 5.88 -15.54
N ASN A 116 -13.01 6.29 -15.16
CA ASN A 116 -12.70 7.70 -14.93
C ASN A 116 -11.29 7.91 -14.37
N HIS A 117 -10.71 9.01 -14.82
CA HIS A 117 -9.46 9.63 -14.37
C HIS A 117 -9.29 9.56 -12.84
N MET A 118 -8.14 9.04 -12.41
CA MET A 118 -7.81 8.84 -11.01
C MET A 118 -7.41 10.16 -10.34
N CYS A 119 -8.26 10.69 -9.47
CA CYS A 119 -7.90 11.80 -8.58
C CYS A 119 -7.41 11.21 -7.25
N THR A 120 -6.13 11.42 -6.92
CA THR A 120 -5.47 10.97 -5.66
C THR A 120 -5.68 11.99 -4.53
N PRO A 121 -6.56 11.75 -3.54
CA PRO A 121 -6.86 12.75 -2.51
C PRO A 121 -5.72 12.92 -1.49
N ARG A 122 -5.00 11.83 -1.19
CA ARG A 122 -4.02 11.79 -0.09
C ARG A 122 -2.66 12.41 -0.46
N ILE A 123 -2.21 12.22 -1.70
CA ILE A 123 -1.01 12.87 -2.24
C ILE A 123 -1.22 14.38 -2.36
N GLN A 124 -2.42 14.83 -2.76
CA GLN A 124 -2.76 16.26 -2.80
C GLN A 124 -2.72 16.89 -1.41
N LEU A 125 -3.22 16.20 -0.38
CA LEU A 125 -3.16 16.70 1.00
C LEU A 125 -1.71 16.86 1.49
N LEU A 126 -0.86 15.85 1.27
CA LEU A 126 0.56 15.92 1.65
C LEU A 126 1.33 17.01 0.88
N THR A 127 0.95 17.27 -0.37
CA THR A 127 1.56 18.34 -1.19
C THR A 127 1.11 19.73 -0.72
N LEU A 128 -0.17 19.89 -0.36
CA LEU A 128 -0.73 21.15 0.14
C LEU A 128 -0.14 21.56 1.50
N ILE A 129 0.22 20.59 2.36
CA ILE A 129 0.85 20.87 3.65
C ILE A 129 2.34 21.26 3.46
N SER A 130 2.94 20.91 2.32
CA SER A 130 4.34 21.25 2.01
C SER A 130 4.52 22.65 1.40
N THR A 131 3.46 23.28 0.88
CA THR A 131 3.50 24.64 0.32
C THR A 131 2.86 25.62 1.30
N GLY A 132 3.65 26.15 2.23
CA GLY A 132 3.22 27.24 3.11
C GLY A 132 2.92 28.53 2.32
N PRO A 133 2.11 29.45 2.88
CA PRO A 133 1.71 30.67 2.19
C PRO A 133 2.89 31.65 2.09
N THR A 134 3.30 32.00 0.87
CA THR A 134 4.11 33.19 0.62
C THR A 134 3.28 34.44 0.88
N THR A 135 3.61 35.18 1.94
CA THR A 135 3.12 36.53 2.21
C THR A 135 3.50 37.48 1.07
N PRO A 136 2.56 38.21 0.45
CA PRO A 136 2.92 39.30 -0.45
C PRO A 136 3.40 40.51 0.36
N SER A 137 4.43 41.18 -0.15
CA SER A 137 4.99 42.45 0.35
C SER A 137 4.12 43.64 -0.04
#